data_AF-A0A2V7RZD3-F1
#
_entry.id   AF-A0A2V7RZD3-F1
#
_cell.length_a   1.000
_cell.length_b   1.000
_cell.length_c   1.000
_cell.angle_alpha   90.00
_cell.angle_beta   90.00
_cell.angle_gamma   90.00
#
_symmetry.space_group_name_H-M   'P 1'
#
loop_
_entity.id
_entity.type
_entity.pdbx_description
1 polymer ?
#
loop_
_entity_poly.entity_id
_entity_poly.type
_entity_poly.pdbx_seq_one_letter_code
_entity_poly.pdbx_strand_id
1 'polypeptide(L)'
;MTVGAWLRSRTPPPPPAMLAGVIDALGERAALGAHAAPTACLDAAVALLGALLREDSLGRERASELLVADALVTYAFEAAATSASDLDEFAATVMTRLAGLSSGEADGPDA
;
A
#
# COMPACT_ATOMS: atom_id res chain seq x y z
N MET A 1 -9.39 -0.16 -17.85
CA MET A 1 -8.62 0.86 -17.10
C MET A 1 -7.56 0.15 -16.26
N THR A 2 -6.35 0.70 -16.16
CA THR A 2 -5.29 0.14 -15.28
C THR A 2 -5.37 0.74 -13.88
N VAL A 3 -4.69 0.16 -12.89
CA VAL A 3 -4.57 0.72 -11.52
C VAL A 3 -4.03 2.16 -11.57
N GLY A 4 -2.96 2.39 -12.32
CA GLY A 4 -2.38 3.74 -12.45
C GLY A 4 -3.31 4.74 -13.15
N ALA A 5 -4.13 4.29 -14.10
CA ALA A 5 -5.14 5.15 -14.72
C ALA A 5 -6.32 5.44 -13.77
N TRP A 6 -6.72 4.47 -12.94
CA TRP A 6 -7.76 4.63 -11.93
C TRP A 6 -7.36 5.63 -10.83
N LEU A 7 -6.11 5.58 -10.37
CA LEU A 7 -5.55 6.55 -9.41
C LEU A 7 -5.55 7.98 -9.96
N ARG A 8 -5.19 8.15 -11.24
CA ARG A 8 -5.22 9.47 -11.91
C ARG A 8 -6.63 10.01 -12.10
N SER A 9 -7.65 9.15 -12.07
CA SER A 9 -9.04 9.54 -12.24
C SER A 9 -9.74 9.88 -10.92
N ARG A 10 -9.06 9.79 -9.77
CA ARG A 10 -9.67 10.08 -8.46
C ARG A 10 -10.11 11.53 -8.38
N THR A 11 -11.22 11.76 -7.68
CA THR A 11 -11.78 13.09 -7.45
C THR A 11 -12.04 13.28 -5.96
N PRO A 12 -11.41 14.28 -5.30
CA PRO A 12 -10.43 15.21 -5.87
C PRO A 12 -9.15 14.50 -6.35
N PRO A 13 -8.41 15.09 -7.33
CA PRO A 13 -7.17 14.49 -7.79
C PRO A 13 -6.13 14.49 -6.66
N PRO A 14 -5.31 13.43 -6.52
CA PRO A 14 -4.22 13.43 -5.57
C PRO A 14 -3.19 14.52 -5.90
N PRO A 15 -2.52 15.11 -4.89
CA PRO A 15 -1.38 15.99 -5.12
C PRO A 15 -0.34 15.33 -6.02
N PRO A 16 0.26 16.04 -7.01
CA PRO A 16 1.13 15.41 -8.00
C PRO A 16 2.32 14.63 -7.42
N ALA A 17 2.95 15.16 -6.37
CA ALA A 17 4.07 14.48 -5.70
C ALA A 17 3.64 13.18 -5.00
N MET A 18 2.46 13.18 -4.36
CA MET A 18 1.89 11.98 -3.75
C MET A 18 1.59 10.92 -4.82
N LEU A 19 0.94 11.33 -5.91
CA LEU A 19 0.62 10.43 -7.01
C LEU A 19 1.88 9.82 -7.64
N ALA A 20 2.94 10.61 -7.83
CA ALA A 20 4.21 10.10 -8.34
C ALA A 20 4.80 9.03 -7.42
N GLY A 21 4.84 9.27 -6.11
CA GLY A 21 5.30 8.30 -5.12
C GLY A 21 4.46 7.02 -5.09
N VAL A 22 3.13 7.13 -5.18
CA VAL A 22 2.21 5.98 -5.26
C VAL A 22 2.47 5.15 -6.52
N ILE A 23 2.64 5.81 -7.68
CA ILE A 23 2.91 5.11 -8.94
C ILE A 23 4.29 4.44 -8.92
N ASP A 24 5.29 5.08 -8.33
CA ASP A 24 6.63 4.52 -8.16
C ASP A 24 6.61 3.28 -7.27
N ALA A 25 5.96 3.36 -6.09
CA ALA A 25 5.80 2.24 -5.17
C ALA A 25 5.02 1.06 -5.76
N LEU A 26 4.05 1.33 -6.65
CA LEU A 26 3.33 0.27 -7.38
C LEU A 26 4.23 -0.43 -8.41
N GLY A 27 5.17 0.29 -9.03
CA GLY A 27 6.02 -0.22 -10.10
C GLY A 27 5.19 -0.86 -11.23
N GLU A 28 5.54 -2.08 -11.62
CA GLU A 28 4.83 -2.84 -12.66
C GLU A 28 3.34 -3.09 -12.33
N ARG A 29 2.98 -3.11 -11.04
CA ARG A 29 1.58 -3.29 -10.61
C ARG A 29 0.66 -2.16 -11.09
N ALA A 30 1.21 -0.97 -11.38
CA ALA A 30 0.44 0.15 -11.93
C ALA A 30 -0.18 -0.16 -13.31
N ALA A 31 0.38 -1.12 -14.05
CA ALA A 31 -0.12 -1.55 -15.35
C ALA A 31 -1.21 -2.63 -15.28
N LEU A 32 -1.44 -3.23 -14.11
CA LEU A 32 -2.50 -4.23 -13.90
C LEU A 32 -3.89 -3.61 -14.12
N GLY A 33 -4.89 -4.47 -14.38
CA GLY A 33 -6.28 -4.03 -14.49
C GLY A 33 -6.78 -3.38 -13.20
N ALA A 34 -7.66 -2.38 -13.31
CA ALA A 34 -8.17 -1.63 -12.15
C ALA A 34 -8.89 -2.49 -11.10
N HIS A 35 -9.41 -3.67 -11.47
CA HIS A 35 -9.97 -4.63 -10.52
C HIS A 35 -8.93 -5.18 -9.52
N ALA A 36 -7.65 -5.12 -9.87
CA ALA A 36 -6.54 -5.50 -8.98
C ALA A 36 -6.11 -4.35 -8.06
N ALA A 37 -6.74 -3.17 -8.12
CA ALA A 37 -6.35 -2.02 -7.29
C ALA A 37 -6.33 -2.31 -5.78
N PRO A 38 -7.29 -3.06 -5.18
CA PRO A 38 -7.25 -3.36 -3.75
C PRO A 38 -5.96 -4.09 -3.35
N THR A 39 -5.66 -5.21 -4.01
CA THR A 39 -4.51 -6.05 -3.69
C THR A 39 -3.20 -5.42 -4.13
N ALA A 40 -3.16 -4.78 -5.30
CA ALA A 40 -1.96 -4.12 -5.82
C ALA A 40 -1.49 -2.98 -4.90
N CYS A 41 -2.43 -2.16 -4.39
CA CYS A 41 -2.08 -1.07 -3.48
C CYS A 41 -1.64 -1.60 -2.11
N LEU A 42 -2.32 -2.62 -1.58
CA LEU A 42 -1.92 -3.26 -0.31
C LEU A 42 -0.52 -3.90 -0.42
N ASP A 43 -0.24 -4.64 -1.49
CA ASP A 43 1.08 -5.24 -1.73
C ASP A 43 2.20 -4.19 -1.76
N ALA A 44 1.97 -3.08 -2.46
CA ALA A 44 2.92 -1.98 -2.55
C ALA A 44 3.13 -1.31 -1.18
N ALA A 45 2.06 -1.09 -0.40
CA ALA A 45 2.16 -0.53 0.94
C ALA A 45 2.98 -1.43 1.89
N VAL A 46 2.69 -2.72 1.89
CA VAL A 46 3.40 -3.72 2.72
C VAL A 46 4.88 -3.80 2.32
N ALA A 47 5.19 -3.81 1.02
CA ALA A 47 6.56 -3.82 0.54
C ALA A 47 7.34 -2.55 0.94
N LEU A 48 6.72 -1.38 0.80
CA LEU A 48 7.33 -0.10 1.16
C LEU A 48 7.56 0.01 2.68
N LEU A 49 6.55 -0.29 3.49
CA LEU A 49 6.69 -0.28 4.95
C LEU A 49 7.71 -1.32 5.43
N GLY A 50 7.73 -2.51 4.84
CA GLY A 50 8.73 -3.54 5.15
C GLY A 50 10.16 -3.12 4.77
N ALA A 51 10.35 -2.30 3.75
CA ALA A 51 11.65 -1.71 3.44
C ALA A 51 12.05 -0.65 4.48
N LEU A 52 11.16 0.29 4.79
CA LEU A 52 11.39 1.36 5.77
C LEU A 52 11.71 0.82 7.17
N LEU A 53 11.00 -0.23 7.60
CA LEU A 53 11.23 -0.88 8.90
C LEU A 53 12.60 -1.57 8.97
N ARG A 54 13.05 -2.20 7.88
CA ARG A 54 14.37 -2.87 7.84
C ARG A 54 15.54 -1.89 7.81
N GLU A 55 15.32 -0.69 7.28
CA GLU A 55 16.32 0.38 7.26
C GLU A 55 16.45 1.12 8.60
N ASP A 56 15.60 0.80 9.59
CA ASP A 56 15.46 1.50 10.89
C ASP A 56 15.36 3.04 10.74
N SER A 57 14.80 3.48 9.60
CA SER A 57 14.71 4.88 9.19
C SER A 57 13.23 5.23 9.10
N LEU A 58 12.66 5.63 10.23
CA LEU A 58 11.30 6.19 10.33
C LEU A 58 11.33 7.68 10.71
N GLY A 59 12.47 8.34 10.50
CA GLY A 59 12.67 9.75 10.78
C GLY A 59 11.89 10.67 9.84
N ARG A 60 11.98 11.98 10.09
CA ARG A 60 11.27 13.00 9.31
C ARG A 60 11.64 12.98 7.83
N GLU A 61 12.84 12.55 7.51
CA GLU A 61 13.36 12.35 6.16
C GLU A 61 12.56 11.31 5.35
N ARG A 62 11.89 10.36 6.02
CA ARG A 62 11.04 9.33 5.39
C ARG A 62 9.54 9.64 5.45
N ALA A 63 9.17 10.82 5.95
CA ALA A 63 7.76 11.19 6.12
C ALA A 63 6.95 11.10 4.81
N SER A 64 7.55 11.45 3.68
CA SER A 64 6.91 11.30 2.36
C SER A 64 6.63 9.85 1.99
N GLU A 65 7.53 8.92 2.32
CA GLU A 65 7.37 7.50 2.01
C GLU A 65 6.31 6.86 2.91
N LEU A 66 6.25 7.28 4.17
CA LEU A 66 5.17 6.88 5.09
C LEU A 66 3.79 7.38 4.62
N LEU A 67 3.72 8.62 4.12
CA LEU A 67 2.50 9.17 3.54
C LEU A 67 2.09 8.43 2.25
N VAL A 68 3.05 7.97 1.44
CA VAL A 68 2.77 7.13 0.27
C VAL A 68 2.22 5.77 0.71
N ALA A 69 2.78 5.14 1.72
CA ALA A 69 2.26 3.88 2.27
C ALA A 69 0.83 4.03 2.80
N ASP A 70 0.55 5.10 3.54
CA ASP A 70 -0.80 5.43 4.04
C ASP A 70 -1.79 5.67 2.90
N ALA A 71 -1.39 6.42 1.87
CA ALA A 71 -2.21 6.65 0.69
C ALA A 71 -2.51 5.34 -0.06
N LEU A 72 -1.53 4.44 -0.20
CA LEU A 72 -1.72 3.12 -0.81
C LEU A 72 -2.75 2.28 -0.04
N VAL A 73 -2.70 2.26 1.30
CA VAL A 73 -3.71 1.56 2.11
C VAL A 73 -5.08 2.21 1.94
N THR A 74 -5.15 3.55 1.90
CA THR A 74 -6.39 4.29 1.65
C THR A 74 -7.01 3.92 0.30
N TYR A 75 -6.20 3.87 -0.76
CA TYR A 75 -6.66 3.47 -2.09
C TYR A 75 -7.03 1.98 -2.18
N ALA A 76 -6.36 1.12 -1.41
CA ALA A 76 -6.74 -0.28 -1.31
C ALA A 76 -8.17 -0.42 -0.78
N PHE A 77 -8.49 0.33 0.29
CA PHE A 77 -9.84 0.38 0.84
C PHE A 77 -10.86 1.03 -0.10
N GLU A 78 -10.51 2.17 -0.71
CA GLU A 78 -11.41 2.85 -1.66
C GLU A 78 -11.79 1.92 -2.82
N ALA A 79 -10.84 1.14 -3.33
CA ALA A 79 -11.09 0.18 -4.39
C ALA A 79 -11.88 -1.07 -3.92
N ALA A 80 -11.72 -1.47 -2.66
CA ALA A 80 -12.43 -2.62 -2.07
C ALA A 80 -13.87 -2.30 -1.61
N ALA A 81 -14.22 -1.02 -1.51
CA ALA A 81 -15.51 -0.55 -0.98
C ALA A 81 -16.69 -0.74 -1.96
N THR A 82 -16.82 -1.92 -2.58
CA THR A 82 -17.95 -2.29 -3.45
C THR A 82 -19.20 -2.69 -2.66
N SER A 83 -19.01 -3.31 -1.49
CA SER A 83 -20.08 -3.60 -0.51
C SER A 83 -19.52 -3.56 0.91
N ALA A 84 -20.39 -3.40 1.92
CA ALA A 84 -19.97 -3.34 3.32
C ALA A 84 -19.34 -4.66 3.81
N SER A 85 -19.87 -5.81 3.38
CA SER A 85 -19.34 -7.12 3.78
C SER A 85 -17.97 -7.41 3.17
N ASP A 86 -17.74 -7.00 1.92
CA ASP A 86 -16.42 -7.13 1.27
C ASP A 86 -15.35 -6.27 1.97
N LEU A 87 -15.78 -5.12 2.52
CA LEU A 87 -14.89 -4.19 3.21
C LEU A 87 -14.39 -4.74 4.55
N ASP A 88 -15.25 -5.42 5.32
CA ASP A 88 -14.85 -6.02 6.61
C ASP A 88 -13.82 -7.14 6.43
N GLU A 89 -14.04 -8.05 5.47
CA GLU A 89 -13.10 -9.12 5.13
C GLU A 89 -11.77 -8.57 4.61
N PHE A 90 -11.85 -7.56 3.75
CA PHE A 90 -10.65 -6.89 3.25
C PHE A 90 -9.89 -6.16 4.35
N ALA A 91 -10.58 -5.48 5.27
CA ALA A 91 -9.97 -4.81 6.41
C ALA A 91 -9.24 -5.79 7.33
N ALA A 92 -9.82 -6.95 7.61
CA ALA A 92 -9.14 -8.01 8.36
C ALA A 92 -7.84 -8.43 7.65
N THR A 93 -7.89 -8.62 6.33
CA THR A 93 -6.71 -8.96 5.52
C THR A 93 -5.62 -7.89 5.59
N VAL A 94 -5.98 -6.61 5.44
CA VAL A 94 -5.04 -5.48 5.56
C VAL A 94 -4.37 -5.47 6.93
N MET A 95 -5.15 -5.58 8.00
CA MET A 95 -4.62 -5.55 9.37
C MET A 95 -3.69 -6.72 9.67
N THR A 96 -4.05 -7.94 9.24
CA THR A 96 -3.17 -9.11 9.36
C THR A 96 -1.84 -8.90 8.65
N ARG A 97 -1.86 -8.37 7.43
CA ARG A 97 -0.62 -8.17 6.65
C ARG A 97 0.27 -7.07 7.22
N LEU A 98 -0.32 -5.98 7.70
CA LEU A 98 0.44 -4.90 8.34
C LEU A 98 1.03 -5.35 9.69
N ALA A 99 0.28 -6.08 10.51
CA ALA A 99 0.77 -6.62 11.78
C ALA A 99 1.96 -7.57 11.58
N GLY A 100 1.94 -8.39 10.53
CA GLY A 100 3.03 -9.32 10.19
C GLY A 100 4.36 -8.65 9.88
N LEU A 101 4.39 -7.34 9.55
CA LEU A 101 5.63 -6.60 9.34
C LEU A 101 6.45 -6.40 10.63
N SER A 102 5.79 -6.38 11.79
CA SER A 102 6.41 -6.15 13.10
C SER A 102 6.92 -7.44 13.75
N SER A 103 6.42 -8.60 13.31
CA SER A 103 6.68 -9.90 13.91
C SER A 103 7.94 -10.58 13.37
N GLY A 104 8.85 -9.84 12.73
CA GLY A 104 10.06 -10.31 12.04
C GLY A 104 10.42 -11.75 12.41
N GLU A 105 10.12 -12.71 11.54
CA GLU A 105 10.63 -14.06 11.69
C GLU A 105 12.15 -13.96 11.66
N ALA A 106 12.73 -13.90 12.85
CA ALA A 106 14.06 -14.39 13.15
C ALA A 106 14.02 -15.92 12.98
N ASP A 107 13.87 -16.40 11.74
CA ASP A 107 14.25 -17.76 11.41
C ASP A 107 15.77 -17.79 11.28
N GLY A 108 16.42 -18.03 12.41
CA GLY A 108 17.81 -18.37 12.51
C GLY A 108 17.95 -19.46 13.56
N PRO A 109 18.02 -20.74 13.18
CA PRO A 109 18.36 -21.81 14.10
C PRO A 109 19.88 -21.79 14.34
N ASP A 110 20.35 -20.89 15.21
CA ASP A 110 21.55 -21.06 16.05
C ASP A 110 21.83 -19.75 16.83
N ALA A 111 21.39 -19.72 18.09
CA ALA A 111 21.84 -18.80 19.13
C ALA A 111 22.16 -19.60 20.40
#